data_AF-A0A3Q9J3Z6-F1
#
_entry.id   AF-A0A3Q9J3Z6-F1
#
_cell.length_a   1.000
_cell.length_b   1.000
_cell.length_c   1.000
_cell.angle_alpha   90.00
_cell.angle_beta   90.00
_cell.angle_gamma   90.00
#
_symmetry.space_group_name_H-M   'P 1'
#
loop_
_entity.id
_entity.type
_entity.pdbx_description
1 polymer ?
#
loop_
_entity_poly.entity_id
_entity_poly.type
_entity_poly.pdbx_seq_one_letter_code
_entity_poly.pdbx_strand_id
1 'polypeptide(L)'
;MNLPTMPAVVHTLQRRRLSVTLAALAATGIALTGCSAGVQTTPSQTSPSQSASTPSTDAGSAAVAQELLAVHDLAALDVREVIARLEATALVDRPDDLLASVEPDTLVLRDARGREGRLPLPDDAVYVSIAPFRDQTHECHFHSLTTCVGELADTEVRVTLTTDDGSIVVDETRRTQDNGFVGVWVPRGLETTLTVESQGLTGSVPLSTTSPDDRTCITDLQLR
;
A
#
# COMPACT_ATOMS: atom_id res chain seq x y z
N MET A 1 -52.25 29.82 11.75
CA MET A 1 -52.60 29.60 10.33
C MET A 1 -51.62 28.58 9.78
N ASN A 2 -52.20 27.53 9.18
CA ASN A 2 -51.69 26.23 8.75
C ASN A 2 -50.19 26.08 8.39
N LEU A 3 -49.53 25.14 9.08
CA LEU A 3 -48.40 24.38 8.55
C LEU A 3 -48.91 23.25 7.63
N PRO A 4 -48.24 22.94 6.50
CA PRO A 4 -48.59 21.81 5.66
C PRO A 4 -48.05 20.49 6.23
N THR A 5 -48.95 19.51 6.35
CA THR A 5 -48.73 18.12 6.73
C THR A 5 -48.04 17.34 5.60
N MET A 6 -46.89 16.70 5.87
CA MET A 6 -46.26 15.75 4.94
C MET A 6 -46.84 14.34 5.12
N PRO A 7 -47.05 13.57 4.03
CA PRO A 7 -47.55 12.20 4.12
C PRO A 7 -46.45 11.22 4.51
N ALA A 8 -46.82 10.24 5.34
CA ALA A 8 -45.98 9.14 5.79
C ALA A 8 -45.64 8.17 4.65
N VAL A 9 -44.35 7.86 4.48
CA VAL A 9 -43.85 6.83 3.57
C VAL A 9 -43.94 5.46 4.27
N VAL A 10 -44.73 4.56 3.69
CA VAL A 10 -44.88 3.18 4.19
C VAL A 10 -43.78 2.32 3.58
N HIS A 11 -42.82 1.90 4.42
CA HIS A 11 -41.80 0.91 4.04
C HIS A 11 -42.43 -0.47 3.88
N THR A 12 -42.46 -0.99 2.65
CA THR A 12 -42.82 -2.37 2.35
C THR A 12 -41.61 -3.27 2.56
N LEU A 13 -41.62 -4.06 3.65
CA LEU A 13 -40.61 -5.08 3.94
C LEU A 13 -40.78 -6.27 3.00
N GLN A 14 -39.95 -6.35 1.96
CA GLN A 14 -39.91 -7.50 1.07
C GLN A 14 -39.03 -8.60 1.68
N ARG A 15 -39.68 -9.63 2.25
CA ARG A 15 -39.04 -10.86 2.75
C ARG A 15 -38.39 -11.63 1.59
N ARG A 16 -37.06 -11.57 1.49
CA ARG A 16 -36.29 -12.47 0.61
C ARG A 16 -36.13 -13.82 1.30
N ARG A 17 -36.66 -14.87 0.66
CA ARG A 17 -36.64 -16.25 1.12
C ARG A 17 -35.21 -16.81 0.98
N LEU A 18 -34.67 -17.36 2.07
CA LEU A 18 -33.49 -18.22 2.03
C LEU A 18 -33.80 -19.49 1.23
N SER A 19 -32.90 -19.87 0.34
CA SER A 19 -32.89 -21.19 -0.30
C SER A 19 -31.61 -21.90 0.09
N VAL A 20 -31.74 -22.80 1.07
CA VAL A 20 -30.73 -23.79 1.44
C VAL A 20 -30.74 -24.87 0.37
N THR A 21 -29.61 -25.13 -0.28
CA THR A 21 -29.41 -26.35 -1.05
C THR A 21 -28.24 -27.13 -0.48
N LEU A 22 -28.59 -28.27 0.11
CA LEU A 22 -27.73 -29.30 0.65
C LEU A 22 -27.45 -30.28 -0.50
N ALA A 23 -26.19 -30.53 -0.85
CA ALA A 23 -25.80 -31.63 -1.73
C ALA A 23 -24.65 -32.40 -1.07
N ALA A 24 -24.94 -33.63 -0.67
CA ALA A 24 -24.00 -34.63 -0.20
C ALA A 24 -23.84 -35.73 -1.27
N LEU A 25 -22.89 -36.64 -1.03
CA LEU A 25 -22.48 -37.85 -1.79
C LEU A 25 -21.38 -37.60 -2.86
N ALA A 26 -20.33 -38.42 -3.00
CA ALA A 26 -19.91 -39.65 -2.33
C ALA A 26 -18.40 -39.89 -2.59
N ALA A 27 -17.80 -40.72 -1.74
CA ALA A 27 -16.42 -41.19 -1.81
C ALA A 27 -16.14 -42.11 -3.01
N THR A 28 -14.92 -42.07 -3.54
CA THR A 28 -14.27 -43.28 -4.10
C THR A 28 -12.75 -43.13 -4.02
N GLY A 29 -12.12 -44.00 -3.24
CA GLY A 29 -10.67 -44.15 -3.20
C GLY A 29 -10.18 -45.04 -4.33
N ILE A 30 -9.01 -44.72 -4.87
CA ILE A 30 -8.22 -45.63 -5.71
C ILE A 30 -6.80 -45.60 -5.17
N ALA A 31 -6.38 -46.70 -4.58
CA ALA A 31 -4.99 -47.01 -4.30
C ALA A 31 -4.40 -47.71 -5.52
N LEU A 32 -3.26 -47.23 -6.02
CA LEU A 32 -2.40 -47.97 -6.93
C LEU A 32 -0.99 -48.00 -6.36
N THR A 33 -0.66 -49.16 -5.80
CA THR A 33 0.68 -49.66 -5.53
C THR A 33 1.42 -49.90 -6.85
N GLY A 34 2.65 -49.39 -6.96
CA GLY A 34 3.58 -49.72 -8.03
C GLY A 34 5.02 -49.66 -7.54
N CYS A 35 5.56 -50.81 -7.16
CA CYS A 35 7.00 -51.02 -6.96
C CYS A 35 7.59 -51.60 -8.26
N SER A 36 8.80 -51.20 -8.64
CA SER A 36 9.89 -52.14 -9.01
C SER A 36 11.24 -51.45 -9.24
N ALA A 37 12.14 -51.76 -8.31
CA ALA A 37 13.59 -52.00 -8.37
C ALA A 37 14.47 -51.43 -9.51
N GLY A 38 15.57 -50.80 -9.08
CA GLY A 38 16.83 -50.70 -9.80
C GLY A 38 17.96 -50.30 -8.85
N VAL A 39 18.72 -51.29 -8.36
CA VAL A 39 19.95 -51.13 -7.55
C VAL A 39 21.14 -50.89 -8.48
N GLN A 40 21.99 -49.88 -8.21
CA GLN A 40 23.46 -50.03 -8.23
C GLN A 40 24.24 -48.77 -7.76
N THR A 41 24.92 -48.94 -6.63
CA THR A 41 26.35 -48.63 -6.34
C THR A 41 26.96 -47.24 -6.61
N THR A 42 27.35 -46.60 -5.49
CA THR A 42 28.41 -45.62 -5.13
C THR A 42 29.68 -45.56 -6.00
N PRO A 43 30.52 -44.48 -5.98
CA PRO A 43 31.02 -43.81 -4.76
C PRO A 43 31.25 -42.27 -4.76
N SER A 44 31.30 -41.75 -3.53
CA SER A 44 32.20 -40.73 -2.98
C SER A 44 32.63 -39.54 -3.84
N GLN A 45 32.08 -38.36 -3.54
CA GLN A 45 32.84 -37.11 -3.56
C GLN A 45 32.62 -36.35 -2.26
N THR A 46 33.63 -36.43 -1.40
CA THR A 46 33.83 -35.53 -0.27
C THR A 46 34.20 -34.16 -0.84
N SER A 47 33.32 -33.18 -0.70
CA SER A 47 33.66 -31.76 -0.85
C SER A 47 33.27 -31.03 0.44
N PRO A 48 34.14 -30.15 0.95
CA PRO A 48 34.03 -29.62 2.30
C PRO A 48 32.80 -28.71 2.43
N SER A 49 32.01 -28.98 3.46
CA SER A 49 31.03 -28.04 4.00
C SER A 49 31.75 -26.76 4.43
N GLN A 50 31.80 -25.78 3.53
CA GLN A 50 31.92 -24.40 3.94
C GLN A 50 30.54 -23.99 4.44
N SER A 51 30.37 -24.00 5.76
CA SER A 51 29.38 -23.18 6.44
C SER A 51 29.74 -21.72 6.18
N ALA A 52 29.34 -21.20 5.02
CA ALA A 52 29.19 -19.78 4.82
C ALA A 52 27.86 -19.42 5.49
N SER A 53 27.94 -18.78 6.64
CA SER A 53 26.81 -18.08 7.22
C SER A 53 26.33 -17.07 6.18
N THR A 54 25.23 -17.37 5.50
CA THR A 54 24.53 -16.40 4.66
C THR A 54 24.26 -15.19 5.54
N PRO A 55 24.66 -13.96 5.14
CA PRO A 55 24.18 -12.77 5.82
C PRO A 55 22.66 -12.82 5.76
N SER A 56 22.00 -12.53 6.88
CA SER A 56 20.55 -12.34 6.93
C SER A 56 20.12 -11.47 5.75
N THR A 57 19.17 -11.95 4.94
CA THR A 57 18.69 -11.28 3.72
C THR A 57 18.42 -9.79 3.92
N ASP A 58 17.96 -9.41 5.12
CA ASP A 58 17.67 -8.04 5.52
C ASP A 58 18.91 -7.14 5.62
N ALA A 59 20.04 -7.65 6.15
CA ALA A 59 21.26 -6.87 6.28
C ALA A 59 21.90 -6.59 4.91
N GLY A 60 21.83 -7.56 4.00
CA GLY A 60 22.25 -7.38 2.61
C GLY A 60 21.35 -6.38 1.86
N SER A 61 20.04 -6.46 2.06
CA SER A 61 19.07 -5.55 1.44
C SER A 61 19.23 -4.11 1.91
N ALA A 62 19.47 -3.88 3.21
CA ALA A 62 19.72 -2.55 3.75
C ALA A 62 21.03 -1.95 3.24
N ALA A 63 22.09 -2.75 3.07
CA ALA A 63 23.35 -2.29 2.50
C ALA A 63 23.18 -1.83 1.04
N VAL A 64 22.45 -2.60 0.23
CA VAL A 64 22.10 -2.20 -1.16
C VAL A 64 21.29 -0.90 -1.14
N ALA A 65 20.31 -0.76 -0.25
CA ALA A 65 19.53 0.46 -0.14
C ALA A 65 20.42 1.70 0.10
N GLN A 66 21.41 1.58 0.99
CA GLN A 66 22.33 2.68 1.26
C GLN A 66 23.24 3.01 0.07
N GLU A 67 23.69 2.00 -0.69
CA GLU A 67 24.43 2.25 -1.94
C GLU A 67 23.56 2.97 -2.97
N LEU A 68 22.29 2.60 -3.10
CA LEU A 68 21.35 3.26 -4.02
C LEU A 68 21.11 4.72 -3.58
N LEU A 69 20.81 4.96 -2.30
CA LEU A 69 20.61 6.31 -1.77
C LEU A 69 21.86 7.19 -1.92
N ALA A 70 23.06 6.62 -1.81
CA ALA A 70 24.31 7.38 -1.97
C ALA A 70 24.48 7.95 -3.38
N VAL A 71 23.99 7.27 -4.42
CA VAL A 71 24.02 7.77 -5.80
C VAL A 71 23.14 9.01 -5.98
N HIS A 72 22.12 9.18 -5.14
CA HIS A 72 21.16 10.28 -5.21
C HIS A 72 21.30 11.30 -4.08
N ASP A 73 22.43 11.32 -3.37
CA ASP A 73 22.71 12.22 -2.23
C ASP A 73 21.72 12.09 -1.05
N LEU A 74 21.17 10.88 -0.84
CA LEU A 74 20.18 10.58 0.20
C LEU A 74 20.70 9.70 1.35
N ALA A 75 21.92 9.16 1.26
CA ALA A 75 22.43 8.16 2.21
C ALA A 75 22.57 8.63 3.68
N ALA A 76 22.59 9.95 3.92
CA ALA A 76 22.69 10.52 5.26
C ALA A 76 21.32 10.74 5.93
N LEU A 77 20.23 10.52 5.19
CA LEU A 77 18.86 10.76 5.64
C LEU A 77 18.26 9.50 6.27
N ASP A 78 17.40 9.68 7.27
CA ASP A 78 16.55 8.60 7.73
C ASP A 78 15.42 8.30 6.73
N VAL A 79 14.69 7.19 6.92
CA VAL A 79 13.65 6.76 5.98
C VAL A 79 12.51 7.79 5.82
N ARG A 80 12.17 8.53 6.89
CA ARG A 80 11.12 9.57 6.82
C ARG A 80 11.61 10.76 5.99
N GLU A 81 12.86 11.15 6.20
CA GLU A 81 13.53 12.22 5.45
C GLU A 81 13.74 11.85 3.98
N VAL A 82 14.08 10.60 3.67
CA VAL A 82 14.18 10.07 2.30
C VAL A 82 12.82 10.19 1.59
N ILE A 83 11.74 9.69 2.21
CA ILE A 83 10.39 9.77 1.65
C ILE A 83 9.99 11.23 1.43
N ALA A 84 10.17 12.08 2.44
CA ALA A 84 9.84 13.50 2.35
C ALA A 84 10.62 14.22 1.25
N ARG A 85 11.91 13.89 1.08
CA ARG A 85 12.74 14.46 0.02
C ARG A 85 12.27 14.03 -1.35
N LEU A 86 12.02 12.73 -1.56
CA LEU A 86 11.60 12.20 -2.85
C LEU A 86 10.22 12.71 -3.27
N GLU A 87 9.28 12.83 -2.34
CA GLU A 87 7.96 13.43 -2.61
C GLU A 87 8.04 14.90 -3.00
N ALA A 88 8.93 15.66 -2.36
CA ALA A 88 9.11 17.07 -2.62
C ALA A 88 9.94 17.35 -3.88
N THR A 89 10.55 16.32 -4.49
CA THR A 89 11.29 16.47 -5.75
C THR A 89 10.31 16.74 -6.88
N ALA A 90 10.50 17.88 -7.52
CA ALA A 90 9.68 18.28 -8.65
C ALA A 90 9.73 17.23 -9.77
N LEU A 91 8.62 16.98 -10.45
CA LEU A 91 8.46 15.98 -11.52
C LEU A 91 9.55 16.07 -12.58
N VAL A 92 9.96 17.29 -12.94
CA VAL A 92 10.99 17.55 -13.95
C VAL A 92 12.40 17.20 -13.48
N ASP A 93 12.61 17.13 -12.15
CA ASP A 93 13.89 16.84 -11.51
C ASP A 93 13.95 15.41 -10.94
N ARG A 94 12.90 14.60 -11.14
CA ARG A 94 12.86 13.23 -10.63
C ARG A 94 13.89 12.35 -11.34
N PRO A 95 14.63 11.51 -10.60
CA PRO A 95 15.59 10.59 -11.21
C PRO A 95 14.88 9.57 -12.10
N ASP A 96 15.43 9.33 -13.29
CA ASP A 96 14.90 8.34 -14.25
C ASP A 96 15.44 6.93 -14.00
N ASP A 97 16.51 6.81 -13.22
CA ASP A 97 17.21 5.56 -12.89
C ASP A 97 16.94 5.05 -11.47
N LEU A 98 16.03 5.68 -10.72
CA LEU A 98 15.60 5.25 -9.39
C LEU A 98 14.08 5.07 -9.32
N LEU A 99 13.67 3.84 -9.01
CA LEU A 99 12.31 3.52 -8.58
C LEU A 99 12.28 3.47 -7.05
N ALA A 100 11.35 4.20 -6.45
CA ALA A 100 11.15 4.19 -5.00
C ALA A 100 9.67 3.98 -4.69
N SER A 101 9.36 2.88 -4.00
CA SER A 101 8.00 2.47 -3.66
C SER A 101 7.85 2.34 -2.15
N VAL A 102 6.79 2.91 -1.59
CA VAL A 102 6.47 2.79 -0.16
C VAL A 102 5.46 1.66 0.02
N GLU A 103 5.83 0.62 0.74
CA GLU A 103 4.96 -0.44 1.24
C GLU A 103 4.66 -0.18 2.74
N PRO A 104 3.68 -0.86 3.38
CA PRO A 104 3.34 -0.62 4.78
C PRO A 104 4.51 -0.73 5.76
N ASP A 105 5.44 -1.64 5.50
CA ASP A 105 6.57 -1.92 6.40
C ASP A 105 7.92 -1.47 5.85
N THR A 106 8.00 -1.03 4.58
CA THR A 106 9.29 -0.74 3.97
C THR A 106 9.23 0.29 2.84
N LEU A 107 10.33 1.04 2.70
CA LEU A 107 10.69 1.72 1.47
C LEU A 107 11.53 0.77 0.60
N VAL A 108 11.02 0.43 -0.58
CA VAL A 108 11.71 -0.37 -1.59
C VAL A 108 12.34 0.54 -2.62
N LEU A 109 13.64 0.38 -2.84
CA LEU A 109 14.43 1.12 -3.81
C LEU A 109 14.95 0.18 -4.88
N ARG A 110 14.83 0.55 -6.15
CA ARG A 110 15.35 -0.23 -7.27
C ARG A 110 16.00 0.66 -8.32
N ASP A 111 17.20 0.29 -8.76
CA ASP A 111 17.88 0.99 -9.85
C ASP A 111 17.54 0.45 -11.24
N ALA A 112 17.98 1.14 -12.28
CA ALA A 112 17.84 0.71 -13.68
C ALA A 112 18.49 -0.65 -14.01
N ARG A 113 19.37 -1.17 -13.14
CA ARG A 113 20.01 -2.49 -13.27
C ARG A 113 19.23 -3.59 -12.54
N GLY A 114 18.15 -3.24 -11.85
CA GLY A 114 17.33 -4.16 -11.09
C GLY A 114 17.91 -4.54 -9.73
N ARG A 115 18.94 -3.84 -9.23
CA ARG A 115 19.37 -4.01 -7.83
C ARG A 115 18.28 -3.46 -6.94
N GLU A 116 17.91 -4.20 -5.90
CA GLU A 116 16.86 -3.81 -4.96
C GLU A 116 17.44 -3.71 -3.54
N GLY A 117 17.14 -2.59 -2.88
CA GLY A 117 17.39 -2.38 -1.46
C GLY A 117 16.10 -2.04 -0.73
N ARG A 118 16.01 -2.42 0.54
CA ARG A 118 14.82 -2.21 1.39
C ARG A 118 15.23 -1.51 2.67
N LEU A 119 14.48 -0.49 3.05
CA LEU A 119 14.63 0.21 4.33
C LEU A 119 13.35 0.03 5.15
N PRO A 120 13.42 -0.43 6.40
CA PRO A 120 12.23 -0.56 7.23
C PRO A 120 11.60 0.82 7.49
N LEU A 121 10.27 0.88 7.43
CA LEU A 121 9.53 2.03 7.95
C LEU A 121 9.52 2.02 9.49
N PRO A 122 9.19 3.14 10.13
CA PRO A 122 9.01 3.20 11.58
C PRO A 122 7.97 2.20 12.10
N ASP A 123 8.22 1.62 13.27
CA ASP A 123 7.36 0.62 13.91
C ASP A 123 6.00 1.16 14.38
N ASP A 124 5.81 2.48 14.39
CA ASP A 124 4.63 3.15 14.92
C ASP A 124 3.67 3.70 13.85
N ALA A 125 4.13 3.84 12.59
CA ALA A 125 3.36 4.48 11.54
C ALA A 125 3.60 3.89 10.14
N VAL A 126 2.57 4.00 9.31
CA VAL A 126 2.59 3.75 7.86
C VAL A 126 2.52 5.10 7.13
N TYR A 127 3.27 5.24 6.05
CA TYR A 127 3.13 6.40 5.16
C TYR A 127 2.10 6.09 4.09
N VAL A 128 1.09 6.96 3.97
CA VAL A 128 0.01 6.85 2.99
C VAL A 128 0.00 8.11 2.14
N SER A 129 0.10 7.93 0.82
CA SER A 129 0.08 9.02 -0.16
C SER A 129 -1.23 9.01 -0.93
N ILE A 130 -1.85 10.18 -1.03
CA ILE A 130 -3.23 10.37 -1.48
C ILE A 130 -3.23 11.32 -2.67
N ALA A 131 -3.75 10.86 -3.80
CA ALA A 131 -4.02 11.68 -4.98
C ALA A 131 -5.54 11.71 -5.22
N PRO A 132 -6.25 12.70 -4.64
CA PRO A 132 -7.66 12.88 -4.95
C PRO A 132 -7.83 13.31 -6.42
N PHE A 133 -8.95 12.95 -7.03
CA PHE A 133 -9.24 13.30 -8.43
C PHE A 133 -10.69 13.75 -8.63
N ARG A 134 -10.96 14.38 -9.76
CA ARG A 134 -12.28 14.82 -10.22
C ARG A 134 -12.70 14.04 -11.45
N ASP A 135 -11.85 13.97 -12.47
CA ASP A 135 -12.21 13.43 -13.77
C ASP A 135 -11.47 12.13 -14.11
N GLN A 136 -10.16 12.07 -13.85
CA GLN A 136 -9.31 10.94 -14.23
C GLN A 136 -8.42 10.44 -13.10
N THR A 137 -8.19 9.13 -13.10
CA THR A 137 -7.29 8.46 -12.16
C THR A 137 -6.59 7.27 -12.82
N HIS A 138 -5.78 6.58 -12.03
CA HIS A 138 -5.04 5.37 -12.35
C HIS A 138 -5.04 4.43 -11.14
N GLU A 139 -4.85 3.14 -11.38
CA GLU A 139 -4.65 2.16 -10.31
C GLU A 139 -3.24 2.29 -9.73
N CYS A 140 -3.15 2.27 -8.40
CA CYS A 140 -1.89 2.33 -7.67
C CYS A 140 -2.12 1.65 -6.32
N HIS A 141 -1.34 0.62 -5.99
CA HIS A 141 -1.47 -0.12 -4.73
C HIS A 141 -0.44 0.34 -3.70
N PHE A 142 0.83 0.24 -4.06
CA PHE A 142 1.94 0.82 -3.30
C PHE A 142 2.40 2.11 -3.94
N HIS A 143 2.61 3.13 -3.11
CA HIS A 143 2.88 4.47 -3.61
C HIS A 143 4.27 4.56 -4.24
N SER A 144 4.32 4.97 -5.50
CA SER A 144 5.58 5.28 -6.17
C SER A 144 5.94 6.75 -5.99
N LEU A 145 7.02 6.99 -5.25
CA LEU A 145 7.56 8.31 -4.98
C LEU A 145 8.15 8.96 -6.25
N THR A 146 8.61 8.16 -7.22
CA THR A 146 9.34 8.66 -8.37
C THR A 146 8.55 8.64 -9.68
N THR A 147 7.44 7.90 -9.78
CA THR A 147 6.74 7.72 -11.07
C THR A 147 5.25 8.05 -11.09
N CYS A 148 4.55 8.06 -9.95
CA CYS A 148 3.10 8.33 -9.94
C CYS A 148 2.79 9.83 -10.07
N VAL A 149 1.75 10.13 -10.84
CA VAL A 149 1.22 11.49 -11.09
C VAL A 149 -0.30 11.47 -10.98
N GLY A 150 -0.81 12.19 -9.98
CA GLY A 150 -2.22 12.47 -9.76
C GLY A 150 -2.70 13.68 -10.56
N GLU A 151 -4.01 13.80 -10.69
CA GLU A 151 -4.66 14.87 -11.46
C GLU A 151 -4.52 16.25 -10.81
N LEU A 152 -4.72 16.32 -9.49
CA LEU A 152 -4.84 17.57 -8.75
C LEU A 152 -3.50 18.04 -8.20
N ALA A 153 -2.61 18.51 -9.07
CA ALA A 153 -1.37 19.17 -8.67
C ALA A 153 -1.66 20.48 -7.93
N ASP A 154 -0.80 20.82 -6.97
CA ASP A 154 -0.73 22.16 -6.41
C ASP A 154 -2.05 22.67 -5.77
N THR A 155 -2.85 21.75 -5.25
CA THR A 155 -4.23 21.98 -4.82
C THR A 155 -4.36 21.87 -3.30
N GLU A 156 -4.97 22.86 -2.66
CA GLU A 156 -5.27 22.79 -1.22
C GLU A 156 -6.35 21.74 -0.95
N VAL A 157 -6.07 20.86 0.01
CA VAL A 157 -6.93 19.75 0.42
C VAL A 157 -6.94 19.66 1.94
N ARG A 158 -8.09 19.34 2.53
CA ARG A 158 -8.20 18.90 3.92
C ARG A 158 -8.30 17.39 3.95
N VAL A 159 -7.39 16.74 4.66
CA VAL A 159 -7.32 15.29 4.83
C VAL A 159 -7.76 14.96 6.25
N THR A 160 -8.82 14.15 6.38
CA THR A 160 -9.31 13.66 7.67
C THR A 160 -9.33 12.14 7.69
N LEU A 161 -8.82 11.53 8.76
CA LEU A 161 -8.93 10.10 9.03
C LEU A 161 -9.71 9.91 10.33
N THR A 162 -10.81 9.17 10.23
CA THR A 162 -11.73 8.93 11.35
C THR A 162 -11.90 7.43 11.57
N THR A 163 -11.75 6.96 12.81
CA THR A 163 -12.03 5.57 13.21
C THR A 163 -13.53 5.32 13.31
N ASP A 164 -13.93 4.05 13.37
CA ASP A 164 -15.34 3.64 13.45
C ASP A 164 -16.08 4.19 14.68
N ASP A 165 -15.37 4.48 15.77
CA ASP A 165 -15.93 5.08 16.99
C ASP A 165 -16.07 6.61 16.91
N GLY A 166 -15.68 7.21 15.78
CA GLY A 166 -15.75 8.65 15.52
C GLY A 166 -14.52 9.44 15.97
N SER A 167 -13.46 8.79 16.47
CA SER A 167 -12.22 9.47 16.83
C SER A 167 -11.45 9.93 15.59
N ILE A 168 -10.95 11.16 15.60
CA ILE A 168 -10.12 11.71 14.52
C ILE A 168 -8.66 11.41 14.83
N VAL A 169 -7.98 10.71 13.91
CA VAL A 169 -6.56 10.35 14.05
C VAL A 169 -5.63 11.24 13.21
N VAL A 170 -6.14 11.80 12.11
CA VAL A 170 -5.48 12.83 11.29
C VAL A 170 -6.53 13.86 10.90
N ASP A 171 -6.19 15.14 10.99
CA ASP A 171 -6.99 16.25 10.48
C ASP A 171 -6.04 17.40 10.11
N GLU A 172 -5.71 17.47 8.83
CA GLU A 172 -4.68 18.37 8.33
C GLU A 172 -5.12 19.04 7.03
N THR A 173 -4.80 20.32 6.89
CA THR A 173 -4.93 21.04 5.62
C THR A 173 -3.55 21.22 5.01
N ARG A 174 -3.36 20.72 3.79
CA ARG A 174 -2.10 20.75 3.06
C ARG A 174 -2.34 21.01 1.58
N ARG A 175 -1.26 21.31 0.86
CA ARG A 175 -1.27 21.39 -0.59
C ARG A 175 -0.72 20.09 -1.17
N THR A 176 -1.38 19.55 -2.19
CA THR A 176 -0.78 18.47 -2.98
C THR A 176 0.49 18.98 -3.65
N GLN A 177 1.47 18.08 -3.80
CA GLN A 177 2.71 18.36 -4.49
C GLN A 177 2.46 18.53 -6.00
N ASP A 178 3.52 18.83 -6.74
CA ASP A 178 3.45 19.01 -8.18
C ASP A 178 3.06 17.73 -8.94
N ASN A 179 3.30 16.56 -8.34
CA ASN A 179 2.78 15.27 -8.81
C ASN A 179 1.32 15.01 -8.42
N GLY A 180 0.63 15.93 -7.74
CA GLY A 180 -0.77 15.76 -7.35
C GLY A 180 -1.03 14.86 -6.13
N PHE A 181 0.01 14.44 -5.41
CA PHE A 181 -0.13 13.65 -4.19
C PHE A 181 0.03 14.51 -2.92
N VAL A 182 -0.59 14.07 -1.84
CA VAL A 182 -0.32 14.53 -0.47
C VAL A 182 -0.11 13.32 0.42
N GLY A 183 1.00 13.30 1.16
CA GLY A 183 1.30 12.20 2.08
C GLY A 183 1.06 12.53 3.54
N VAL A 184 0.60 11.51 4.28
CA VAL A 184 0.35 11.55 5.72
C VAL A 184 0.95 10.32 6.40
N TRP A 185 1.39 10.48 7.65
CA TRP A 185 1.81 9.36 8.49
C TRP A 185 0.63 8.94 9.35
N VAL A 186 0.23 7.68 9.22
CA VAL A 186 -0.95 7.11 9.90
C VAL A 186 -0.47 6.08 10.92
N PRO A 187 -0.97 6.09 12.18
CA PRO A 187 -0.64 5.04 13.13
C PRO A 187 -0.99 3.65 12.59
N ARG A 188 -0.17 2.66 12.93
CA ARG A 188 -0.40 1.26 12.57
C ARG A 188 -1.59 0.66 13.31
N GLY A 189 -2.18 -0.39 12.74
CA GLY A 189 -3.22 -1.18 13.38
C GLY A 189 -4.59 -0.52 13.42
N LEU A 190 -4.88 0.39 12.48
CA LEU A 190 -6.13 1.11 12.41
C LEU A 190 -6.96 0.73 11.18
N GLU A 191 -8.27 0.70 11.38
CA GLU A 191 -9.29 0.78 10.33
C GLU A 191 -9.92 2.16 10.42
N THR A 192 -9.94 2.89 9.32
CA THR A 192 -10.42 4.28 9.27
C THR A 192 -11.19 4.57 7.99
N THR A 193 -11.98 5.63 8.03
CA THR A 193 -12.49 6.31 6.83
C THR A 193 -11.59 7.51 6.54
N LEU A 194 -10.91 7.49 5.40
CA LEU A 194 -10.21 8.65 4.84
C LEU A 194 -11.22 9.53 4.12
N THR A 195 -11.28 10.81 4.46
CA THR A 195 -12.08 11.83 3.78
C THR A 195 -11.18 12.97 3.32
N VAL A 196 -11.36 13.40 2.07
CA VAL A 196 -10.69 14.56 1.50
C VAL A 196 -11.72 15.59 1.06
N GLU A 197 -11.48 16.84 1.42
CA GLU A 197 -12.27 17.99 1.00
C GLU A 197 -11.41 18.98 0.23
N SER A 198 -11.94 19.52 -0.87
CA SER A 198 -11.30 20.61 -1.61
C SER A 198 -12.34 21.41 -2.40
N GLN A 199 -12.31 22.73 -2.28
CA GLN A 199 -13.15 23.66 -3.05
C GLN A 199 -14.66 23.32 -2.99
N GLY A 200 -15.13 22.87 -1.83
CA GLY A 200 -16.53 22.50 -1.60
C GLY A 200 -16.95 21.12 -2.11
N LEU A 201 -16.02 20.35 -2.70
CA LEU A 201 -16.22 18.96 -3.07
C LEU A 201 -15.63 18.03 -2.01
N THR A 202 -16.19 16.83 -1.91
CA THR A 202 -15.75 15.82 -0.93
C THR A 202 -15.67 14.42 -1.54
N GLY A 203 -14.76 13.61 -1.02
CA GLY A 203 -14.67 12.19 -1.34
C GLY A 203 -14.16 11.41 -0.14
N SER A 204 -14.60 10.16 -0.01
CA SER A 204 -14.19 9.29 1.10
C SER A 204 -13.99 7.85 0.64
N VAL A 205 -13.00 7.18 1.23
CA VAL A 205 -12.68 5.75 1.03
C VAL A 205 -12.27 5.10 2.35
N PRO A 206 -12.45 3.78 2.52
CA PRO A 206 -11.86 3.07 3.66
C PRO A 206 -10.32 3.07 3.55
N LEU A 207 -9.65 3.03 4.69
CA LEU A 207 -8.20 2.88 4.78
C LEU A 207 -7.84 1.98 5.98
N SER A 208 -7.04 0.94 5.71
CA SER A 208 -6.46 0.05 6.72
C SER A 208 -4.96 0.25 6.82
N THR A 209 -4.41 0.09 8.03
CA THR A 209 -2.97 0.00 8.33
C THR A 209 -2.64 -1.24 9.17
N THR A 210 -3.41 -2.31 9.00
CA THR A 210 -3.36 -3.53 9.82
C THR A 210 -2.55 -4.66 9.20
N SER A 211 -2.28 -4.59 7.90
CA SER A 211 -1.68 -5.66 7.10
C SER A 211 -0.47 -5.17 6.29
N PRO A 212 0.55 -6.01 6.08
CA PRO A 212 1.66 -5.71 5.17
C PRO A 212 1.22 -5.56 3.70
N ASP A 213 0.02 -6.05 3.35
CA ASP A 213 -0.54 -5.94 2.00
C ASP A 213 -1.46 -4.72 1.83
N ASP A 214 -1.67 -3.92 2.89
CA ASP A 214 -2.52 -2.72 2.80
C ASP A 214 -1.93 -1.70 1.83
N ARG A 215 -2.81 -1.04 1.07
CA ARG A 215 -2.41 -0.02 0.10
C ARG A 215 -1.84 1.20 0.81
N THR A 216 -0.74 1.71 0.29
CA THR A 216 -0.14 2.99 0.71
C THR A 216 -0.40 4.11 -0.31
N CYS A 217 -1.00 3.76 -1.45
CA CYS A 217 -1.35 4.68 -2.53
C CYS A 217 -2.87 4.77 -2.64
N ILE A 218 -3.42 5.98 -2.47
CA ILE A 218 -4.85 6.23 -2.55
C ILE A 218 -5.14 7.08 -3.78
N THR A 219 -5.60 6.43 -4.84
CA THR A 219 -5.95 7.07 -6.12
C THR A 219 -7.41 6.82 -6.50
N ASP A 220 -8.16 6.06 -5.69
CA ASP A 220 -9.59 5.74 -5.87
C ASP A 220 -10.52 6.73 -5.15
N LEU A 221 -10.01 7.88 -4.71
CA LEU A 221 -10.77 8.91 -4.01
C LEU A 221 -11.20 10.03 -4.96
N GLN A 222 -12.43 9.94 -5.45
CA GLN A 222 -13.04 10.97 -6.30
C GLN A 222 -13.75 12.05 -5.47
N LEU A 223 -13.46 13.32 -5.76
CA LEU A 223 -14.13 14.48 -5.18
C LEU A 223 -15.39 14.83 -5.99
N ARG A 224 -16.52 14.99 -5.29
CA ARG A 224 -17.82 15.30 -5.90
C ARG A 224 -18.75 16.10 -4.98
#